data_AF-A0A924YGQ2-F1
#
_entry.id   AF-A0A924YGQ2-F1
#
_cell.length_a   1.000
_cell.length_b   1.000
_cell.length_c   1.000
_cell.angle_alpha   90.00
_cell.angle_beta   90.00
_cell.angle_gamma   90.00
#
_symmetry.space_group_name_H-M   'P 1'
#
loop_
_entity.id
_entity.type
_entity.pdbx_description
1 polymer ?
#
loop_
_entity_poly.entity_id
_entity_poly.type
_entity_poly.pdbx_seq_one_letter_code
_entity_poly.pdbx_strand_id
1 'polypeptide(L)'
;MPTPMPKNFDFAESEARLYDWWEKHGWFKPEVADPDAESFVISMPPPNVTGALHIGHALFTALEYLMTRYERMRGKAALWVPGMDHAGIATQLQV
;
A
#
# COMPACT_ATOMS: atom_id res chain seq x y z
N MET A 1 -13.54 25.85 -20.43
CA MET A 1 -14.65 24.97 -20.00
C MET A 1 -14.03 23.75 -19.34
N PRO A 2 -14.45 23.36 -18.12
CA PRO A 2 -13.97 22.11 -17.52
C PRO A 2 -14.37 20.92 -18.39
N THR A 3 -13.50 19.92 -18.46
CA THR A 3 -13.76 18.69 -19.20
C THR A 3 -14.97 17.97 -18.58
N PRO A 4 -16.00 17.61 -19.36
CA PRO A 4 -17.15 16.90 -18.82
C PRO A 4 -16.74 15.53 -18.27
N MET A 5 -17.28 15.17 -17.10
CA MET A 5 -17.00 13.89 -16.44
C MET A 5 -17.52 12.73 -17.31
N PRO A 6 -16.73 11.68 -17.55
CA PRO A 6 -17.17 10.49 -18.27
C PRO A 6 -18.38 9.83 -17.59
N LYS A 7 -19.26 9.20 -18.37
CA LYS A 7 -20.41 8.45 -17.82
C LYS A 7 -20.00 7.16 -17.11
N ASN A 8 -18.89 6.57 -17.51
CA ASN A 8 -18.37 5.31 -16.97
C ASN A 8 -17.02 5.56 -16.31
N PHE A 9 -16.78 4.88 -15.20
CA PHE A 9 -15.48 4.91 -14.53
C PHE A 9 -14.50 3.96 -15.24
N ASP A 10 -13.33 4.48 -15.60
CA ASP A 10 -12.22 3.69 -16.12
C ASP A 10 -11.26 3.34 -14.97
N PHE A 11 -11.31 2.09 -14.52
CA PHE A 11 -10.48 1.61 -13.42
C PHE A 11 -8.99 1.62 -13.79
N ALA A 12 -8.65 1.17 -15.00
CA ALA A 12 -7.25 1.01 -15.40
C ALA A 12 -6.55 2.37 -15.53
N GLU A 13 -7.20 3.35 -16.14
CA GLU A 13 -6.67 4.72 -16.22
C GLU A 13 -6.60 5.37 -14.84
N SER A 14 -7.65 5.24 -14.03
CA SER A 14 -7.73 5.90 -12.74
C SER A 14 -6.71 5.35 -11.74
N GLU A 15 -6.55 4.02 -11.65
CA GLU A 15 -5.60 3.39 -10.75
C GLU A 15 -4.17 3.77 -11.10
N ALA A 16 -3.80 3.70 -12.38
CA ALA A 16 -2.47 4.08 -12.84
C ALA A 16 -2.18 5.56 -12.52
N ARG A 17 -3.11 6.47 -12.86
CA ARG A 17 -2.96 7.90 -12.61
C ARG A 17 -2.86 8.23 -11.12
N LEU A 18 -3.66 7.59 -10.27
CA LEU A 18 -3.65 7.82 -8.81
C LEU A 18 -2.36 7.31 -8.16
N TYR A 19 -1.89 6.14 -8.57
CA TYR A 19 -0.65 5.56 -8.04
C TYR A 19 0.56 6.45 -8.36
N ASP A 20 0.70 6.82 -9.63
CA ASP A 20 1.71 7.77 -10.12
C ASP A 20 1.72 9.07 -9.32
N TRP A 21 0.52 9.59 -9.03
CA TRP A 21 0.36 10.82 -8.29
C TRP A 21 0.82 10.66 -6.83
N TRP A 22 0.47 9.55 -6.17
CA TRP A 22 0.93 9.25 -4.81
C TRP A 22 2.45 9.10 -4.71
N GLU A 23 3.07 8.43 -5.68
CA GLU A 23 4.53 8.28 -5.73
C GLU A 23 5.23 9.63 -5.89
N LYS A 24 4.79 10.43 -6.86
CA LYS A 24 5.36 11.75 -7.16
C LYS A 24 5.30 12.71 -5.98
N HIS A 25 4.26 12.61 -5.14
CA HIS A 25 4.10 13.46 -3.97
C HIS A 25 4.70 12.85 -2.69
N GLY A 26 5.35 11.67 -2.80
CA GLY A 26 5.98 11.01 -1.67
C GLY A 26 4.99 10.50 -0.63
N TRP A 27 3.73 10.27 -1.00
CA TRP A 27 2.68 9.91 -0.03
C TRP A 27 2.79 8.49 0.51
N PHE A 28 3.76 7.70 0.08
CA PHE A 28 4.06 6.44 0.75
C PHE A 28 4.92 6.63 2.01
N LYS A 29 5.47 7.84 2.21
CA LYS A 29 6.39 8.18 3.28
C LYS A 29 5.66 8.77 4.51
N PRO A 30 6.04 8.44 5.75
CA PRO A 30 5.47 9.05 6.97
C PRO A 30 5.80 10.55 7.15
N GLU A 31 6.81 11.07 6.46
CA GLU A 31 7.34 12.44 6.54
C GLU A 31 6.35 13.53 6.12
N VAL A 32 5.13 13.16 5.70
CA VAL A 32 4.02 14.10 5.47
C VAL A 32 3.35 14.58 6.76
N ALA A 33 3.64 13.94 7.90
CA ALA A 33 3.08 14.31 9.20
C ALA A 33 3.95 15.35 9.94
N ASP A 34 3.37 16.03 10.92
CA ASP A 34 4.11 16.93 11.81
C ASP A 34 5.24 16.18 12.57
N PRO A 35 6.37 16.82 12.88
CA PRO A 35 7.49 16.17 13.57
C PRO A 35 7.13 15.53 14.92
N ASP A 36 6.13 16.09 15.60
CA ASP A 36 5.64 15.64 16.90
C ASP A 36 4.37 14.75 16.80
N ALA A 37 3.99 14.33 15.59
CA ALA A 37 2.82 13.50 15.38
C ALA A 37 2.97 12.12 16.05
N GLU A 38 1.88 11.63 16.64
CA GLU A 38 1.83 10.28 17.22
C GLU A 38 2.15 9.23 16.16
N SER A 39 3.06 8.30 16.47
CA SER A 39 3.44 7.22 15.55
C SER A 39 2.35 6.15 15.43
N PHE A 40 2.10 5.69 14.21
CA PHE A 40 1.28 4.48 13.96
C PHE A 40 2.02 3.59 12.96
N VAL A 41 2.42 2.39 13.37
CA VAL A 41 3.25 1.52 12.53
C VAL A 41 2.62 0.14 12.39
N ILE A 42 2.51 -0.33 11.14
CA ILE A 42 2.16 -1.71 10.82
C ILE A 42 3.35 -2.34 10.09
N SER A 43 3.84 -3.47 10.59
CA SER A 43 4.79 -4.31 9.85
C SER A 43 4.02 -5.29 9.00
N MET A 44 4.11 -5.16 7.67
CA MET A 44 3.47 -6.11 6.76
C MET A 44 4.06 -7.51 6.98
N PRO A 45 3.25 -8.55 7.21
CA PRO A 45 3.66 -9.93 7.16
C PRO A 45 4.24 -10.20 5.77
N PRO A 46 5.54 -10.48 5.67
CA PRO A 46 6.19 -10.57 4.39
C PRO A 46 5.65 -11.79 3.61
N PRO A 47 5.21 -11.63 2.34
CA PRO A 47 4.85 -12.76 1.51
C PRO A 47 6.10 -13.61 1.21
N ASN A 48 5.89 -14.93 1.18
CA ASN A 48 6.92 -15.89 0.78
C ASN A 48 7.26 -15.72 -0.70
N VAL A 49 8.56 -15.75 -1.05
CA VAL A 49 9.05 -15.72 -2.44
C VAL A 49 8.87 -17.09 -3.11
N THR A 50 7.64 -17.59 -3.17
CA THR A 50 7.30 -18.96 -3.64
C THR A 50 6.36 -18.97 -4.84
N GLY A 51 6.17 -17.83 -5.51
CA GLY A 51 5.31 -17.71 -6.69
C GLY A 51 4.37 -16.51 -6.63
N ALA A 52 3.10 -16.72 -6.99
CA ALA A 52 2.11 -15.65 -7.15
C ALA A 52 1.31 -15.36 -5.88
N LEU A 53 0.85 -14.11 -5.75
CA LEU A 53 -0.08 -13.70 -4.69
C LEU A 53 -1.48 -14.28 -4.95
N HIS A 54 -2.11 -14.79 -3.90
CA HIS A 54 -3.53 -15.16 -3.88
C HIS A 54 -4.39 -14.15 -3.10
N ILE A 55 -5.73 -14.30 -3.19
CA ILE A 55 -6.74 -13.37 -2.59
C ILE A 55 -6.55 -13.11 -1.09
N GLY A 56 -5.91 -14.03 -0.36
CA GLY A 56 -5.58 -13.86 1.05
C GLY A 56 -4.58 -12.72 1.28
N HIS A 57 -3.58 -12.59 0.40
CA HIS A 57 -2.66 -11.45 0.41
C HIS A 57 -3.41 -10.15 0.10
N ALA A 58 -4.29 -10.16 -0.91
CA ALA A 58 -5.07 -8.98 -1.29
C ALA A 58 -5.95 -8.49 -0.13
N LEU A 59 -6.66 -9.40 0.55
CA LEU A 59 -7.49 -9.07 1.71
C LEU A 59 -6.67 -8.43 2.83
N PHE A 60 -5.57 -9.07 3.20
CA PHE A 60 -4.79 -8.63 4.35
C PHE A 60 -4.07 -7.30 4.08
N THR A 61 -3.41 -7.17 2.93
CA THR A 61 -2.76 -5.91 2.51
C THR A 61 -3.76 -4.76 2.36
N ALA A 62 -4.96 -5.02 1.84
CA ALA A 62 -6.00 -3.99 1.75
C ALA A 62 -6.45 -3.48 3.13
N LEU A 63 -6.59 -4.37 4.11
CA LEU A 63 -6.97 -3.99 5.49
C LEU A 63 -5.87 -3.16 6.17
N GLU A 64 -4.61 -3.60 6.10
CA GLU A 64 -3.49 -2.86 6.68
C GLU A 64 -3.33 -1.48 6.03
N TYR A 65 -3.48 -1.42 4.71
CA TYR A 65 -3.38 -0.18 3.98
C TYR A 65 -4.53 0.79 4.31
N LEU A 66 -5.75 0.28 4.48
CA LEU A 66 -6.89 1.06 4.97
C LEU A 66 -6.60 1.66 6.34
N MET A 67 -6.12 0.86 7.28
CA MET A 67 -5.76 1.32 8.64
C MET A 67 -4.68 2.40 8.60
N THR A 68 -3.63 2.19 7.81
CA THR A 68 -2.51 3.13 7.64
C THR A 68 -3.00 4.47 7.07
N ARG A 69 -3.82 4.44 6.02
CA ARG A 69 -4.40 5.67 5.44
C ARG A 69 -5.32 6.38 6.43
N TYR A 70 -6.17 5.63 7.14
CA TYR A 70 -7.08 6.18 8.12
C TYR A 70 -6.34 6.92 9.24
N GLU A 71 -5.32 6.29 9.84
CA GLU A 71 -4.54 6.93 10.89
C GLU A 71 -3.71 8.11 10.36
N ARG A 72 -3.20 8.05 9.12
CA ARG A 72 -2.58 9.20 8.46
C ARG A 72 -3.54 10.38 8.33
N MET A 73 -4.78 10.14 7.90
CA MET A 73 -5.82 11.18 7.80
C MET A 73 -6.20 11.76 9.17
N ARG A 74 -5.92 11.04 10.26
CA ARG A 74 -6.07 11.53 11.64
C ARG A 74 -4.85 12.31 12.15
N GLY A 75 -3.86 12.56 11.30
CA GLY A 75 -2.66 13.34 11.62
C GLY A 75 -1.51 12.53 12.22
N LYS A 76 -1.61 11.19 12.26
CA LYS A 76 -0.52 10.35 12.78
C LYS A 76 0.61 10.21 11.77
N ALA A 77 1.83 10.04 12.28
CA ALA A 77 2.99 9.61 11.51
C ALA A 77 2.85 8.12 11.18
N ALA A 78 1.98 7.82 10.19
CA ALA A 78 1.60 6.46 9.83
C ALA A 78 2.59 5.84 8.82
N LEU A 79 3.15 4.68 9.19
CA LEU A 79 4.10 3.90 8.40
C LEU A 79 3.63 2.45 8.26
N TRP A 80 3.54 1.99 7.02
CA TRP A 80 3.35 0.58 6.70
C TRP A 80 4.65 0.05 6.10
N VAL A 81 5.30 -0.89 6.79
CA VAL A 81 6.64 -1.38 6.43
C VAL A 81 6.50 -2.62 5.53
N PRO A 82 6.85 -2.54 4.24
CA PRO A 82 6.83 -3.70 3.35
C PRO A 82 8.07 -4.58 3.56
N GLY A 83 7.98 -5.83 3.09
CA GLY A 83 9.06 -6.81 3.12
C GLY A 83 8.71 -8.05 2.30
N MET A 84 9.67 -8.96 2.13
CA MET A 84 9.49 -10.27 1.51
C MET A 84 10.22 -11.32 2.35
N ASP A 85 9.64 -12.53 2.43
CA ASP A 85 10.23 -13.64 3.19
C ASP A 85 10.90 -14.59 2.20
N HIS A 86 12.18 -14.84 2.44
CA HIS A 86 13.00 -15.74 1.62
C HIS A 86 12.47 -17.19 1.59
N ALA A 87 11.56 -17.53 2.51
CA ALA A 87 10.72 -18.72 2.48
C ALA A 87 11.51 -20.04 2.39
N GLY A 88 12.58 -20.16 3.19
CA GLY A 88 13.61 -21.22 3.13
C GLY A 88 13.15 -22.58 2.57
N ILE A 89 12.34 -23.32 3.32
CA ILE A 89 11.90 -24.68 2.91
C ILE A 89 10.99 -24.63 1.69
N ALA A 90 10.10 -23.64 1.59
CA ALA A 90 9.13 -23.56 0.50
C ALA A 90 9.81 -23.18 -0.83
N THR A 91 10.83 -22.32 -0.79
CA THR A 91 11.65 -21.97 -1.94
C THR A 91 12.46 -23.18 -2.40
N GLN A 92 13.07 -23.93 -1.48
CA GLN A 92 13.87 -25.13 -1.81
C GLN A 92 13.08 -26.22 -2.56
N LEU A 93 11.76 -26.30 -2.38
CA LEU A 93 10.90 -27.27 -3.07
C LEU A 93 10.42 -26.79 -4.45
N GLN A 94 10.68 -25.52 -4.80
CA GLN A 94 10.28 -24.88 -6.05
C GLN A 94 11.46 -24.69 -7.04
N VAL A 95 12.70 -24.93 -6.60
CA VAL A 95 13.92 -24.88 -7.45
C VAL A 95 14.27 -26.25 -8.00
#